data_AF-A0A1X0PA69-F1
#
_entry.id   AF-A0A1X0PA69-F1
#
_cell.length_a   1.000
_cell.length_b   1.000
_cell.length_c   1.000
_cell.angle_alpha   90.00
_cell.angle_beta   90.00
_cell.angle_gamma   90.00
#
_symmetry.space_group_name_H-M   'P 1'
#
loop_
_entity.id
_entity.type
_entity.pdbx_description
1 polymer ?
#
loop_
_entity_poly.entity_id
_entity_poly.type
_entity_poly.pdbx_seq_one_letter_code
_entity_poly.pdbx_strand_id
1 'polypeptide(L)'
;MPSRKNPPPYASGPNHNKKNNNNNKNEKKNNASGRNASVERIIANESLLATESEKHATSKSLYGDPGARISGNVHNIYDRIRMRAYQSILKNIKGKSLLHLGCGMGLISMIAARSLASVVVAVDHSAIVDAAQVVAKQNGLQNISFFHGSLRDVMPQFPLQKFDVILCEWMGAFLVNDSLLDDALFARDNLLAEGGVMCPDGSSIHVVGVSDYAFHLDTVEYWSNVYGFKMEPMKALVRQEVETCSVPAANIATSTCLAHTVNIATLKKSIESDMNGTGSSSNNNNNNNGGEVEGETAKKMSGQDLNDYTVPFSMRASRDTTVNYLTFFVDATFTNPNDPGANFVLGIRPGGSNLWTETSVGLPEPLPLRAGETLSGELRVRVVDRRRGAAAVDITARTDGGVAKVETSGSYVYQHC
;
A
#
# COMPACT_ATOMS: atom_id res chain seq x y z
N MET A 1 -0.51 31.68 -41.77
CA MET A 1 -0.86 32.66 -40.71
C MET A 1 -2.04 32.13 -39.92
N PRO A 2 -2.16 32.36 -38.59
CA PRO A 2 -1.16 32.88 -37.66
C PRO A 2 -0.74 31.85 -36.58
N SER A 3 0.54 31.92 -36.23
CA SER A 3 1.20 31.29 -35.08
C SER A 3 0.63 31.81 -33.76
N ARG A 4 0.27 30.93 -32.83
CA ARG A 4 -0.01 31.30 -31.44
C ARG A 4 1.31 31.68 -30.75
N LYS A 5 1.48 32.97 -30.44
CA LYS A 5 2.57 33.48 -29.59
C LYS A 5 2.14 33.34 -28.13
N ASN A 6 3.03 32.82 -27.28
CA ASN A 6 2.87 32.83 -25.83
C ASN A 6 2.85 34.28 -25.30
N PRO A 7 2.06 34.59 -24.25
CA PRO A 7 2.03 35.91 -23.65
C PRO A 7 3.31 36.20 -22.84
N PRO A 8 3.72 37.48 -22.73
CA PRO A 8 4.93 37.87 -22.00
C PRO A 8 4.71 37.89 -20.46
N PRO A 9 5.78 37.80 -19.66
CA PRO A 9 5.69 37.84 -18.20
C PRO A 9 5.33 39.24 -17.68
N TYR A 10 4.54 39.26 -16.61
CA TYR A 10 4.03 40.46 -15.93
C TYR A 10 5.15 41.46 -15.57
N ALA A 11 4.98 42.70 -16.03
CA ALA A 11 5.78 43.85 -15.61
C ALA A 11 5.29 44.38 -14.25
N SER A 12 6.24 44.63 -13.35
CA SER A 12 6.07 45.31 -12.07
C SER A 12 5.66 46.77 -12.26
N GLY A 13 4.56 47.17 -11.61
CA GLY A 13 4.07 48.55 -11.51
C GLY A 13 4.21 49.13 -10.09
N PRO A 14 4.25 50.47 -9.93
CA PRO A 14 5.09 51.11 -8.91
C PRO A 14 4.39 51.51 -7.60
N ASN A 15 5.24 51.64 -6.58
CA ASN A 15 5.05 52.33 -5.30
C ASN A 15 4.29 53.66 -5.41
N HIS A 16 3.34 53.89 -4.50
CA HIS A 16 3.02 55.24 -4.03
C HIS A 16 2.80 55.31 -2.51
N ASN A 17 3.39 56.38 -1.96
CA ASN A 17 3.62 56.71 -0.56
C ASN A 17 2.36 57.00 0.29
N LYS A 18 2.50 56.65 1.57
CA LYS A 18 2.10 57.34 2.82
C LYS A 18 1.02 58.43 2.76
N LYS A 19 0.03 58.32 3.65
CA LYS A 19 -0.37 59.42 4.55
C LYS A 19 -1.03 58.91 5.85
N ASN A 20 -0.46 59.38 6.96
CA ASN A 20 -1.01 59.35 8.31
C ASN A 20 -2.38 60.06 8.37
N ASN A 21 -3.27 59.59 9.24
CA ASN A 21 -3.97 60.50 10.14
C ASN A 21 -4.47 59.78 11.41
N ASN A 22 -3.96 60.26 12.53
CA ASN A 22 -4.53 60.08 13.88
C ASN A 22 -5.92 60.71 13.95
N ASN A 23 -6.84 60.08 14.66
CA ASN A 23 -7.75 60.82 15.55
C ASN A 23 -8.33 59.91 16.65
N ASN A 24 -7.88 60.17 17.87
CA ASN A 24 -8.54 59.79 19.11
C ASN A 24 -9.87 60.53 19.25
N LYS A 25 -10.94 59.83 19.65
CA LYS A 25 -12.00 60.40 20.49
C LYS A 25 -12.59 59.31 21.40
N ASN A 26 -12.43 59.53 22.70
CA ASN A 26 -13.11 58.86 23.79
C ASN A 26 -14.62 59.18 23.76
N GLU A 27 -15.47 58.19 23.98
CA GLU A 27 -16.74 58.39 24.67
C GLU A 27 -17.07 57.18 25.54
N LYS A 28 -17.53 57.48 26.76
CA LYS A 28 -17.73 56.56 27.89
C LYS A 28 -19.22 56.25 28.07
N LYS A 29 -19.47 55.00 28.52
CA LYS A 29 -20.62 54.48 29.30
C LYS A 29 -21.94 54.18 28.58
N ASN A 30 -22.35 52.90 28.61
CA ASN A 30 -23.36 52.42 29.57
C ASN A 30 -23.50 50.89 29.58
N ASN A 31 -23.65 50.34 30.79
CA ASN A 31 -23.93 48.93 31.10
C ASN A 31 -25.32 48.51 30.62
N ALA A 32 -25.42 47.35 29.97
CA ALA A 32 -26.56 46.45 30.11
C ALA A 32 -26.13 45.01 29.82
N SER A 33 -26.33 44.17 30.83
CA SER A 33 -26.05 42.74 30.89
C SER A 33 -26.82 41.94 29.83
N GLY A 34 -26.09 41.25 28.98
CA GLY A 34 -26.60 40.15 28.15
C GLY A 34 -25.45 39.19 27.88
N ARG A 35 -25.42 38.05 28.59
CA ARG A 35 -24.48 36.96 28.33
C ARG A 35 -24.80 36.35 26.95
N ASN A 36 -24.23 36.92 25.90
CA ASN A 36 -23.98 36.20 24.66
C ASN A 36 -22.60 35.57 24.79
N ALA A 37 -22.57 34.28 25.15
CA ALA A 37 -21.39 33.48 24.96
C ALA A 37 -21.11 33.46 23.45
N SER A 38 -20.09 34.21 23.03
CA SER A 38 -19.52 34.08 21.70
C SER A 38 -19.07 32.63 21.57
N VAL A 39 -19.81 31.83 20.79
CA VAL A 39 -19.30 30.56 20.28
C VAL A 39 -18.13 30.96 19.39
N GLU A 40 -16.93 30.94 19.98
CA GLU A 40 -15.70 31.08 19.25
C GLU A 40 -15.68 29.91 18.28
N ARG A 41 -15.97 30.21 17.02
CA ARG A 41 -15.90 29.23 15.94
C ARG A 41 -14.42 28.91 15.82
N ILE A 42 -13.97 27.88 16.53
CA ILE A 42 -12.61 27.36 16.43
C ILE A 42 -12.46 26.93 14.97
N ILE A 43 -11.87 27.81 14.16
CA ILE A 43 -11.38 27.44 12.85
C ILE A 43 -10.15 26.60 13.16
N ALA A 44 -10.33 25.29 13.23
CA ALA A 44 -9.25 24.32 13.34
C ALA A 44 -8.46 24.30 12.02
N ASN A 45 -7.70 25.37 11.77
CA ASN A 45 -6.67 25.43 10.73
C ASN A 45 -5.30 24.99 11.26
N GLU A 46 -5.20 24.67 12.55
CA GLU A 46 -4.04 23.98 13.08
C GLU A 46 -4.24 22.49 12.88
N SER A 47 -3.53 21.97 11.87
CA SER A 47 -3.22 20.54 11.77
C SER A 47 -2.87 20.03 13.16
N LEU A 48 -3.60 19.03 13.64
CA LEU A 48 -3.34 18.31 14.89
C LEU A 48 -1.83 18.17 15.05
N LEU A 49 -1.30 18.77 16.13
CA LEU A 49 0.11 19.02 16.40
C LEU A 49 1.02 17.97 15.76
N ALA A 50 1.46 18.29 14.55
CA ALA A 50 2.58 17.69 13.89
C ALA A 50 3.74 17.63 14.91
N THR A 51 4.44 16.50 14.97
CA THR A 51 5.73 16.40 15.66
C THR A 51 6.64 17.57 15.26
N GLU A 52 7.63 17.99 16.05
CA GLU A 52 8.53 19.10 15.64
C GLU A 52 9.19 18.85 14.27
N SER A 53 9.39 17.57 13.93
CA SER A 53 9.79 17.07 12.60
C SER A 53 8.74 17.30 11.51
N GLU A 54 7.45 17.23 11.81
CA GLU A 54 6.36 17.49 10.86
C GLU A 54 6.02 18.99 10.75
N LYS A 55 6.19 19.78 11.82
CA LYS A 55 6.03 21.25 11.76
C LYS A 55 7.03 21.90 10.81
N HIS A 56 8.20 21.26 10.66
CA HIS A 56 9.25 21.64 9.72
C HIS A 56 9.48 20.56 8.66
N ALA A 57 8.49 19.68 8.40
CA ALA A 57 8.66 18.63 7.42
C ALA A 57 8.92 19.26 6.06
N THR A 58 10.10 18.98 5.54
CA THR A 58 10.39 19.24 4.15
C THR A 58 9.89 18.04 3.35
N SER A 59 9.70 18.18 2.03
CA SER A 59 9.45 17.01 1.17
C SER A 59 10.50 15.90 1.39
N LYS A 60 11.71 16.28 1.82
CA LYS A 60 12.80 15.36 2.15
C LYS A 60 12.59 14.50 3.39
N SER A 61 11.94 15.02 4.44
CA SER A 61 11.71 14.24 5.66
C SER A 61 10.67 13.13 5.49
N LEU A 62 9.89 13.16 4.40
CA LEU A 62 8.84 12.18 4.09
C LEU A 62 9.20 11.24 2.93
N TYR A 63 10.30 11.47 2.19
CA TYR A 63 10.69 10.58 1.07
C TYR A 63 11.00 9.14 1.50
N GLY A 64 11.33 8.91 2.77
CA GLY A 64 11.56 7.58 3.34
C GLY A 64 10.38 7.01 4.14
N ASP A 65 9.29 7.76 4.28
CA ASP A 65 8.11 7.39 5.05
C ASP A 65 6.85 8.04 4.44
N PRO A 66 6.36 7.53 3.30
CA PRO A 66 5.15 8.05 2.68
C PRO A 66 3.91 7.86 3.57
N GLY A 67 3.91 6.84 4.45
CA GLY A 67 2.85 6.55 5.41
C GLY A 67 2.64 7.67 6.44
N ALA A 68 3.69 8.43 6.76
CA ALA A 68 3.62 9.52 7.73
C ALA A 68 2.83 10.72 7.21
N ARG A 69 2.61 10.79 5.89
CA ARG A 69 1.93 11.93 5.29
C ARG A 69 0.44 11.93 5.67
N ILE A 70 0.01 12.96 6.41
CA ILE A 70 -1.40 13.13 6.82
C ILE A 70 -2.38 13.05 5.64
N SER A 71 -2.07 13.72 4.52
CA SER A 71 -2.93 13.68 3.33
C SER A 71 -3.04 12.27 2.73
N GLY A 72 -1.98 11.46 2.88
CA GLY A 72 -1.96 10.07 2.47
C GLY A 72 -2.95 9.22 3.26
N ASN A 73 -3.27 9.57 4.50
CA ASN A 73 -4.17 8.79 5.36
C ASN A 73 -5.66 9.12 5.17
N VAL A 74 -6.00 10.19 4.43
CA VAL A 74 -7.39 10.66 4.27
C VAL A 74 -8.28 9.59 3.61
N HIS A 75 -7.76 8.83 2.65
CA HIS A 75 -8.52 7.78 1.97
C HIS A 75 -8.98 6.67 2.95
N ASN A 76 -8.16 6.33 3.94
CA ASN A 76 -8.49 5.32 4.97
C ASN A 76 -9.74 5.69 5.78
N ILE A 77 -9.98 6.99 5.98
CA ILE A 77 -11.15 7.49 6.73
C ILE A 77 -12.44 7.36 5.89
N TYR A 78 -12.32 7.58 4.57
CA TYR A 78 -13.46 7.51 3.66
C TYR A 78 -13.79 6.09 3.19
N ASP A 79 -12.90 5.12 3.43
CA ASP A 79 -13.15 3.72 3.10
C ASP A 79 -14.16 3.06 4.05
N ARG A 80 -15.43 3.24 3.71
CA ARG A 80 -16.54 2.66 4.47
C ARG A 80 -16.64 1.15 4.34
N ILE A 81 -16.09 0.54 3.30
CA ILE A 81 -16.15 -0.91 3.11
C ILE A 81 -15.19 -1.55 4.10
N ARG A 82 -13.93 -1.12 4.10
CA ARG A 82 -12.90 -1.53 5.07
C ARG A 82 -13.36 -1.29 6.51
N MET A 83 -13.88 -0.09 6.80
CA MET A 83 -14.35 0.23 8.16
C MET A 83 -15.51 -0.65 8.64
N ARG A 84 -16.49 -0.94 7.78
CA ARG A 84 -17.61 -1.82 8.16
C ARG A 84 -17.18 -3.26 8.38
N ALA A 85 -16.25 -3.75 7.55
CA ALA A 85 -15.66 -5.07 7.70
C ALA A 85 -14.96 -5.20 9.05
N TYR A 86 -14.02 -4.32 9.39
CA TYR A 86 -13.35 -4.43 10.69
C TYR A 86 -14.27 -4.11 11.88
N GLN A 87 -15.31 -3.30 11.71
CA GLN A 87 -16.30 -3.14 12.77
C GLN A 87 -17.05 -4.44 13.11
N SER A 88 -17.18 -5.41 12.19
CA SER A 88 -17.81 -6.70 12.52
C SER A 88 -17.02 -7.46 13.57
N ILE A 89 -15.69 -7.51 13.45
CA ILE A 89 -14.81 -8.17 14.42
C ILE A 89 -14.76 -7.43 15.76
N LEU A 90 -14.87 -6.10 15.72
CA LEU A 90 -14.78 -5.26 16.91
C LEU A 90 -16.05 -5.30 17.77
N LYS A 91 -17.16 -5.86 17.28
CA LYS A 91 -18.38 -6.03 18.09
C LYS A 91 -18.15 -6.94 19.30
N ASN A 92 -17.32 -7.96 19.13
CA ASN A 92 -17.05 -8.98 20.15
C ASN A 92 -15.64 -8.86 20.75
N ILE A 93 -15.03 -7.66 20.67
CA ILE A 93 -13.70 -7.37 21.23
C ILE A 93 -13.72 -7.04 22.72
N LYS A 94 -14.90 -6.79 23.31
CA LYS A 94 -15.00 -6.40 24.73
C LYS A 94 -14.31 -7.44 25.62
N GLY A 95 -13.35 -6.98 26.43
CA GLY A 95 -12.54 -7.81 27.32
C GLY A 95 -11.42 -8.60 26.65
N LYS A 96 -11.32 -8.57 25.31
CA LYS A 96 -10.26 -9.24 24.53
C LYS A 96 -9.11 -8.29 24.23
N SER A 97 -7.94 -8.86 24.04
CA SER A 97 -6.71 -8.17 23.66
C SER A 97 -6.56 -8.12 22.13
N LEU A 98 -6.10 -6.97 21.61
CA LEU A 98 -5.88 -6.74 20.18
C LEU A 98 -4.43 -6.32 19.92
N LEU A 99 -3.75 -7.01 19.00
CA LEU A 99 -2.53 -6.53 18.35
C LEU A 99 -2.88 -6.08 16.93
N HIS A 100 -2.61 -4.83 16.58
CA HIS A 100 -2.82 -4.28 15.25
C HIS A 100 -1.49 -3.92 14.61
N LEU A 101 -1.05 -4.71 13.63
CA LEU A 101 0.18 -4.49 12.87
C LEU A 101 -0.14 -3.69 11.60
N GLY A 102 0.73 -2.75 11.23
CA GLY A 102 0.46 -1.82 10.13
C GLY A 102 -0.70 -0.88 10.45
N CYS A 103 -0.75 -0.39 11.70
CA CYS A 103 -1.93 0.31 12.20
C CYS A 103 -2.17 1.70 11.59
N GLY A 104 -1.18 2.26 10.88
CA GLY A 104 -1.19 3.60 10.32
C GLY A 104 -1.63 4.65 11.35
N MET A 105 -2.60 5.49 10.96
CA MET A 105 -3.19 6.49 11.86
C MET A 105 -4.00 5.92 13.04
N GLY A 106 -4.09 4.60 13.19
CA GLY A 106 -4.65 3.96 14.38
C GLY A 106 -6.17 4.00 14.52
N LEU A 107 -6.92 4.32 13.45
CA LEU A 107 -8.38 4.50 13.53
C LEU A 107 -9.10 3.23 14.02
N ILE A 108 -8.78 2.06 13.45
CA ILE A 108 -9.36 0.78 13.87
C ILE A 108 -8.95 0.45 15.31
N SER A 109 -7.68 0.69 15.67
CA SER A 109 -7.16 0.47 17.03
C SER A 109 -7.93 1.29 18.06
N MET A 110 -8.18 2.57 17.77
CA MET A 110 -8.96 3.45 18.64
C MET A 110 -10.42 3.02 18.76
N ILE A 111 -11.04 2.52 17.68
CA ILE A 111 -12.39 1.95 17.74
C ILE A 111 -12.40 0.70 18.63
N ALA A 112 -11.40 -0.18 18.52
CA ALA A 112 -11.29 -1.36 19.36
C ALA A 112 -11.15 -1.00 20.84
N ALA A 113 -10.30 -0.03 21.15
CA ALA A 113 -10.10 0.50 22.50
C ALA A 113 -11.41 1.06 23.07
N ARG A 114 -12.14 1.87 22.28
CA ARG A 114 -13.46 2.40 22.64
C ARG A 114 -14.54 1.32 22.83
N SER A 115 -14.42 0.19 22.11
CA SER A 115 -15.27 -1.00 22.26
C SER A 115 -14.91 -1.87 23.48
N LEU A 116 -14.16 -1.31 24.44
CA LEU A 116 -13.79 -1.95 25.70
C LEU A 116 -12.92 -3.21 25.52
N ALA A 117 -12.08 -3.24 24.49
CA ALA A 117 -10.95 -4.18 24.45
C ALA A 117 -10.15 -4.08 25.76
N SER A 118 -9.65 -5.21 26.28
CA SER A 118 -8.89 -5.20 27.54
C SER A 118 -7.59 -4.43 27.39
N VAL A 119 -6.87 -4.68 26.29
CA VAL A 119 -5.64 -3.99 25.90
C VAL A 119 -5.57 -3.96 24.36
N VAL A 120 -5.18 -2.83 23.80
CA VAL A 120 -4.86 -2.66 22.38
C VAL A 120 -3.39 -2.27 22.24
N VAL A 121 -2.64 -3.06 21.48
CA VAL A 121 -1.28 -2.73 21.05
C VAL A 121 -1.31 -2.47 19.56
N ALA A 122 -0.84 -1.29 19.14
CA ALA A 122 -0.86 -0.86 17.75
C ALA A 122 0.57 -0.54 17.32
N VAL A 123 1.03 -1.15 16.22
CA VAL A 123 2.41 -1.07 15.73
C VAL A 123 2.39 -0.60 14.29
N ASP A 124 3.27 0.34 13.95
CA ASP A 124 3.56 0.70 12.57
C ASP A 124 5.02 1.17 12.44
N HIS A 125 5.58 1.02 11.25
CA HIS A 125 6.89 1.56 10.92
C HIS A 125 6.87 3.08 10.71
N SER A 126 5.71 3.63 10.37
CA SER A 126 5.56 5.03 10.03
C SER A 126 5.45 5.93 11.25
N ALA A 127 6.03 7.13 11.17
CA ALA A 127 5.96 8.15 12.21
C ALA A 127 4.54 8.66 12.49
N ILE A 128 3.54 8.32 11.65
CA ILE A 128 2.13 8.64 11.89
C ILE A 128 1.62 8.14 13.25
N VAL A 129 2.23 7.09 13.81
CA VAL A 129 1.83 6.53 15.11
C VAL A 129 2.08 7.47 16.27
N ASP A 130 3.06 8.38 16.15
CA ASP A 130 3.32 9.40 17.16
C ASP A 130 2.14 10.36 17.26
N ALA A 131 1.59 10.77 16.10
CA ALA A 131 0.36 11.54 16.01
C ALA A 131 -0.85 10.74 16.51
N ALA A 132 -0.96 9.45 16.15
CA ALA A 132 -2.05 8.57 16.60
C ALA A 132 -2.08 8.45 18.14
N GLN A 133 -0.91 8.38 18.78
CA GLN A 133 -0.81 8.34 20.24
C GLN A 133 -1.33 9.63 20.91
N VAL A 134 -1.05 10.80 20.31
CA VAL A 134 -1.60 12.08 20.79
C VAL A 134 -3.12 12.10 20.66
N VAL A 135 -3.66 11.66 19.52
CA VAL A 135 -5.10 11.60 19.28
C VAL A 135 -5.79 10.67 20.29
N ALA A 136 -5.22 9.50 20.56
CA ALA A 136 -5.78 8.57 21.55
C ALA A 136 -5.82 9.17 22.96
N LYS A 137 -4.75 9.86 23.39
CA LYS A 137 -4.69 10.58 24.67
C LYS A 137 -5.75 11.68 24.76
N GLN A 138 -5.92 12.48 23.71
CA GLN A 138 -6.95 13.53 23.65
C GLN A 138 -8.38 12.98 23.72
N ASN A 139 -8.60 11.76 23.22
CA ASN A 139 -9.90 11.07 23.29
C ASN A 139 -10.07 10.25 24.58
N GLY A 140 -9.16 10.36 25.55
CA GLY A 140 -9.25 9.68 26.84
C GLY A 140 -9.11 8.16 26.75
N LEU A 141 -8.52 7.63 25.67
CA LEU A 141 -8.32 6.19 25.50
C LEU A 141 -7.05 5.77 26.26
N GLN A 142 -7.24 5.01 27.35
CA GLN A 142 -6.15 4.58 28.24
C GLN A 142 -5.72 3.13 28.03
N ASN A 143 -6.56 2.33 27.38
CA ASN A 143 -6.35 0.90 27.12
C ASN A 143 -5.67 0.64 25.76
N ILE A 144 -5.01 1.65 25.18
CA ILE A 144 -4.30 1.55 23.90
C ILE A 144 -2.86 2.07 24.02
N SER A 145 -1.92 1.33 23.46
CA SER A 145 -0.50 1.71 23.34
C SER A 145 -0.05 1.63 21.89
N PHE A 146 0.54 2.71 21.39
CA PHE A 146 1.13 2.81 20.06
C PHE A 146 2.65 2.66 20.13
N PHE A 147 3.22 1.91 19.18
CA PHE A 147 4.64 1.67 19.05
C PHE A 147 5.11 1.96 17.63
N HIS A 148 6.16 2.78 17.53
CA HIS A 148 6.82 3.15 16.27
C HIS A 148 8.03 2.23 16.05
N GLY A 149 8.02 1.45 14.96
CA GLY A 149 9.14 0.62 14.55
C GLY A 149 8.72 -0.77 14.10
N SER A 150 9.72 -1.65 13.89
CA SER A 150 9.46 -3.06 13.57
C SER A 150 8.88 -3.80 14.76
N LEU A 151 8.01 -4.79 14.50
CA LEU A 151 7.40 -5.60 15.56
C LEU A 151 8.43 -6.18 16.52
N ARG A 152 9.55 -6.71 15.98
CA ARG A 152 10.59 -7.40 16.76
C ARG A 152 11.33 -6.45 17.71
N ASP A 153 11.50 -5.19 17.34
CA ASP A 153 12.20 -4.20 18.16
C ASP A 153 11.32 -3.68 19.30
N VAL A 154 10.01 -3.59 19.05
CA VAL A 154 9.06 -2.99 20.01
C VAL A 154 8.38 -4.01 20.92
N MET A 155 8.29 -5.29 20.52
CA MET A 155 7.62 -6.33 21.30
C MET A 155 8.13 -6.51 22.74
N PRO A 156 9.42 -6.28 23.09
CA PRO A 156 9.86 -6.39 24.49
C PRO A 156 9.19 -5.35 25.41
N GLN A 157 8.62 -4.28 24.85
CA GLN A 157 7.93 -3.21 25.57
C GLN A 157 6.43 -3.46 25.70
N PHE A 158 5.90 -4.54 25.12
CA PHE A 158 4.47 -4.81 25.15
C PHE A 158 3.98 -5.15 26.55
N PRO A 159 2.79 -4.66 26.93
CA PRO A 159 2.17 -4.98 28.22
C PRO A 159 1.68 -6.44 28.30
N LEU A 160 1.56 -7.13 27.15
CA LEU A 160 1.08 -8.50 27.03
C LEU A 160 1.92 -9.25 25.98
N GLN A 161 2.08 -10.56 26.19
CA GLN A 161 2.84 -11.43 25.28
C GLN A 161 1.95 -12.21 24.31
N LYS A 162 0.65 -12.33 24.61
CA LYS A 162 -0.33 -13.08 23.83
C LYS A 162 -1.59 -12.25 23.60
N PHE A 163 -2.14 -12.34 22.40
CA PHE A 163 -3.29 -11.56 21.94
C PHE A 163 -4.41 -12.45 21.43
N ASP A 164 -5.65 -12.13 21.80
CA ASP A 164 -6.85 -12.85 21.36
C ASP A 164 -7.18 -12.59 19.88
N VAL A 165 -6.90 -11.36 19.43
CA VAL A 165 -7.09 -10.94 18.03
C VAL A 165 -5.81 -10.27 17.54
N ILE A 166 -5.34 -10.70 16.37
CA ILE A 166 -4.28 -10.00 15.63
C ILE A 166 -4.90 -9.47 14.34
N LEU A 167 -4.87 -8.15 14.15
CA LEU A 167 -5.28 -7.50 12.91
C LEU A 167 -4.02 -7.11 12.12
N CYS A 168 -3.92 -7.60 10.88
CA CYS A 168 -2.85 -7.24 9.96
C CYS A 168 -3.31 -7.43 8.51
N GLU A 169 -3.35 -6.36 7.70
CA GLU A 169 -3.52 -6.45 6.24
C GLU A 169 -2.17 -6.88 5.62
N TRP A 170 -1.85 -8.17 5.70
CA TRP A 170 -0.53 -8.73 5.35
C TRP A 170 -0.33 -9.05 3.86
N MET A 171 -1.37 -8.95 3.04
CA MET A 171 -1.33 -9.32 1.63
C MET A 171 -0.77 -8.20 0.77
N GLY A 172 0.20 -8.54 -0.09
CA GLY A 172 0.75 -7.62 -1.08
C GLY A 172 -0.02 -7.66 -2.39
N ALA A 173 0.42 -6.86 -3.37
CA ALA A 173 -0.16 -6.83 -4.73
C ALA A 173 -0.17 -8.20 -5.44
N PHE A 174 0.74 -9.09 -5.05
CA PHE A 174 0.83 -10.48 -5.50
C PHE A 174 0.77 -11.46 -4.33
N LEU A 175 -0.07 -11.15 -3.33
CA LEU A 175 -0.36 -11.93 -2.11
C LEU A 175 0.80 -12.02 -1.11
N VAL A 176 1.95 -12.54 -1.54
CA VAL A 176 3.06 -12.95 -0.66
C VAL A 176 4.22 -11.97 -0.59
N ASN A 177 4.10 -10.83 -1.27
CA ASN A 177 5.17 -9.86 -1.47
C ASN A 177 5.00 -8.58 -0.63
N ASP A 178 4.21 -8.60 0.43
CA ASP A 178 4.17 -7.48 1.39
C ASP A 178 5.27 -7.63 2.44
N SER A 179 5.87 -6.51 2.85
CA SER A 179 6.83 -6.46 3.95
C SER A 179 6.21 -6.82 5.31
N LEU A 180 4.92 -6.54 5.51
CA LEU A 180 4.20 -6.87 6.75
C LEU A 180 3.95 -8.37 6.93
N LEU A 181 4.09 -9.19 5.87
CA LEU A 181 3.82 -10.61 5.96
C LEU A 181 4.74 -11.32 6.95
N ASP A 182 6.01 -10.92 7.06
CA ASP A 182 6.94 -11.54 8.03
C ASP A 182 6.55 -11.25 9.47
N ASP A 183 6.15 -10.01 9.75
CA ASP A 183 5.66 -9.62 11.06
C ASP A 183 4.32 -10.30 11.38
N ALA A 184 3.44 -10.47 10.39
CA ALA A 184 2.21 -11.23 10.55
C ALA A 184 2.47 -12.70 10.89
N LEU A 185 3.38 -13.36 10.16
CA LEU A 185 3.75 -14.76 10.42
C LEU A 185 4.48 -14.93 11.77
N PHE A 186 5.31 -13.95 12.15
CA PHE A 186 5.93 -13.94 13.47
C PHE A 186 4.88 -13.80 14.58
N ALA A 187 3.95 -12.86 14.42
CA ALA A 187 2.90 -12.61 15.39
C ALA A 187 1.94 -13.80 15.51
N ARG A 188 1.60 -14.46 14.39
CA ARG A 188 0.81 -15.70 14.37
C ARG A 188 1.40 -16.76 15.30
N ASP A 189 2.68 -17.03 15.17
CA ASP A 189 3.32 -18.16 15.86
C ASP A 189 3.68 -17.81 17.31
N ASN A 190 4.07 -16.56 17.58
CA ASN A 190 4.65 -16.18 18.85
C ASN A 190 3.71 -15.34 19.72
N LEU A 191 2.84 -14.52 19.13
CA LEU A 191 2.02 -13.53 19.83
C LEU A 191 0.52 -13.86 19.83
N LEU A 192 0.06 -14.84 19.04
CA LEU A 192 -1.34 -15.26 19.06
C LEU A 192 -1.62 -16.16 20.28
N ALA A 193 -2.71 -15.86 21.00
CA ALA A 193 -3.21 -16.68 22.09
C ALA A 193 -3.81 -18.00 21.56
N GLU A 194 -3.90 -19.00 22.43
CA GLU A 194 -4.61 -20.24 22.10
C GLU A 194 -6.09 -19.95 21.83
N GLY A 195 -6.61 -20.39 20.68
CA GLY A 195 -7.98 -20.06 20.23
C GLY A 195 -8.16 -18.62 19.74
N GLY A 196 -7.09 -17.82 19.67
CA GLY A 196 -7.10 -16.50 19.07
C GLY A 196 -7.28 -16.53 17.55
N VAL A 197 -7.60 -15.38 16.96
CA VAL A 197 -7.85 -15.24 15.51
C VAL A 197 -6.98 -14.17 14.88
N MET A 198 -6.57 -14.40 13.63
CA MET A 198 -5.92 -13.40 12.78
C MET A 198 -6.92 -12.84 11.76
N CYS A 199 -6.89 -11.53 11.53
CA CYS A 199 -7.82 -10.84 10.66
C CYS A 199 -7.12 -9.85 9.72
N PRO A 200 -7.34 -9.92 8.40
CA PRO A 200 -7.94 -11.02 7.65
C PRO A 200 -7.11 -12.33 7.72
N ASP A 201 -7.75 -13.46 7.43
CA ASP A 201 -7.12 -14.79 7.46
C ASP A 201 -6.84 -15.38 6.07
N GLY A 202 -7.47 -14.86 5.03
CA GLY A 202 -7.29 -15.31 3.65
C GLY A 202 -7.24 -14.17 2.65
N SER A 203 -6.64 -14.43 1.50
CA SER A 203 -6.55 -13.48 0.39
C SER A 203 -6.39 -14.23 -0.92
N SER A 204 -7.02 -13.73 -1.99
CA SER A 204 -7.00 -14.31 -3.33
C SER A 204 -6.58 -13.28 -4.37
N ILE A 205 -5.86 -13.76 -5.39
CA ILE A 205 -5.49 -12.96 -6.55
C ILE A 205 -6.37 -13.36 -7.74
N HIS A 206 -6.87 -12.34 -8.42
CA HIS A 206 -7.76 -12.46 -9.55
C HIS A 206 -7.14 -11.81 -10.78
N VAL A 207 -7.32 -12.43 -11.94
CA VAL A 207 -6.73 -11.97 -13.21
C VAL A 207 -7.85 -11.62 -14.19
N VAL A 208 -7.66 -10.52 -14.92
CA VAL A 208 -8.47 -10.12 -16.08
C VAL A 208 -7.58 -9.70 -17.24
N GLY A 209 -8.07 -9.90 -18.47
CA GLY A 209 -7.49 -9.35 -19.68
C GLY A 209 -8.03 -7.96 -19.95
N VAL A 210 -7.11 -7.04 -20.26
CA VAL A 210 -7.39 -5.62 -20.49
C VAL A 210 -6.99 -5.24 -21.91
N SER A 211 -7.90 -4.54 -22.59
CA SER A 211 -7.66 -3.96 -23.90
C SER A 211 -7.51 -2.46 -23.75
N ASP A 212 -6.26 -2.00 -23.78
CA ASP A 212 -5.94 -0.58 -23.67
C ASP A 212 -4.81 -0.21 -24.64
N TYR A 213 -5.17 -0.01 -25.90
CA TYR A 213 -4.19 0.35 -26.92
C TYR A 213 -3.73 1.80 -26.80
N ALA A 214 -4.62 2.70 -26.32
CA ALA A 214 -4.27 4.11 -26.12
C ALA A 214 -3.19 4.25 -25.05
N PHE A 215 -3.34 3.56 -23.92
CA PHE A 215 -2.33 3.56 -22.87
C PHE A 215 -0.99 3.01 -23.36
N HIS A 216 -0.97 1.95 -24.17
CA HIS A 216 0.25 1.44 -24.81
C HIS A 216 0.92 2.49 -25.71
N LEU A 217 0.14 3.21 -26.51
CA LEU A 217 0.68 4.28 -27.35
C LEU A 217 1.32 5.40 -26.51
N ASP A 218 0.64 5.82 -25.44
CA ASP A 218 1.06 6.94 -24.61
C ASP A 218 2.24 6.61 -23.69
N THR A 219 2.42 5.34 -23.30
CA THR A 219 3.46 4.91 -22.35
C THR A 219 4.63 4.18 -23.00
N VAL A 220 4.38 3.41 -24.07
CA VAL A 220 5.40 2.61 -24.75
C VAL A 220 5.78 3.27 -26.07
N GLU A 221 4.84 3.46 -27.00
CA GLU A 221 5.20 3.96 -28.34
C GLU A 221 5.61 5.43 -28.35
N TYR A 222 5.24 6.20 -27.33
CA TYR A 222 5.69 7.57 -27.12
C TYR A 222 7.22 7.71 -27.23
N TRP A 223 7.97 6.73 -26.70
CA TRP A 223 9.43 6.74 -26.71
C TRP A 223 10.07 6.50 -28.08
N SER A 224 9.30 6.12 -29.10
CA SER A 224 9.81 5.97 -30.46
C SER A 224 10.36 7.28 -31.01
N ASN A 225 9.73 8.39 -30.63
CA ASN A 225 10.10 9.72 -31.10
C ASN A 225 9.68 10.79 -30.09
N VAL A 226 10.67 11.28 -29.35
CA VAL A 226 10.50 12.37 -28.38
C VAL A 226 11.24 13.58 -28.93
N TYR A 227 10.49 14.56 -29.46
CA TYR A 227 11.02 15.77 -30.10
C TYR A 227 12.04 15.51 -31.24
N GLY A 228 11.86 14.42 -32.00
CA GLY A 228 12.77 14.02 -33.08
C GLY A 228 13.87 13.05 -32.66
N PHE A 229 14.03 12.79 -31.36
CA PHE A 229 15.01 11.84 -30.82
C PHE A 229 14.38 10.46 -30.65
N LYS A 230 15.08 9.40 -31.08
CA LYS A 230 14.67 8.02 -30.83
C LYS A 230 15.10 7.61 -29.42
N MET A 231 14.15 7.27 -28.56
CA MET A 231 14.39 6.85 -27.18
C MET A 231 13.93 5.39 -26.95
N GLU A 232 14.07 4.53 -27.97
CA GLU A 232 13.68 3.11 -27.94
C GLU A 232 14.13 2.33 -26.69
N PRO A 233 15.34 2.54 -26.11
CA PRO A 233 15.72 1.85 -24.87
C PRO A 233 14.74 2.05 -23.70
N MET A 234 14.00 3.16 -23.65
CA MET A 234 13.02 3.43 -22.60
C MET A 234 11.81 2.49 -22.68
N LYS A 235 11.45 2.01 -23.88
CA LYS A 235 10.35 1.05 -24.04
C LYS A 235 10.58 -0.25 -23.27
N ALA A 236 11.84 -0.70 -23.23
CA ALA A 236 12.20 -1.92 -22.51
C ALA A 236 12.01 -1.77 -21.00
N LEU A 237 12.31 -0.59 -20.45
CA LEU A 237 12.11 -0.31 -19.03
C LEU A 237 10.62 -0.30 -18.67
N VAL A 238 9.79 0.42 -19.44
CA VAL A 238 8.34 0.46 -19.24
C VAL A 238 7.71 -0.93 -19.33
N ARG A 239 8.12 -1.75 -20.29
CA ARG A 239 7.58 -3.11 -20.47
C ARG A 239 7.98 -4.10 -19.39
N GLN A 240 9.02 -3.81 -18.60
CA GLN A 240 9.48 -4.69 -17.51
C GLN A 240 8.90 -4.31 -16.15
N GLU A 241 8.27 -3.15 -16.04
CA GLU A 241 7.71 -2.64 -14.80
C GLU A 241 6.27 -3.12 -14.61
N VAL A 242 5.92 -3.46 -13.36
CA VAL A 242 4.52 -3.68 -12.98
C VAL A 242 3.90 -2.32 -12.67
N GLU A 243 2.86 -1.97 -13.41
CA GLU A 243 2.15 -0.70 -13.23
C GLU A 243 1.10 -0.82 -12.13
N THR A 244 1.01 0.17 -11.23
CA THR A 244 -0.03 0.22 -10.19
C THR A 244 -0.97 1.39 -10.47
N CYS A 245 -2.08 1.13 -11.16
CA CYS A 245 -3.02 2.17 -11.56
C CYS A 245 -4.43 1.60 -11.75
N SER A 246 -5.45 2.42 -11.52
CA SER A 246 -6.83 1.98 -11.74
C SER A 246 -7.14 1.82 -13.22
N VAL A 247 -7.75 0.68 -13.57
CA VAL A 247 -8.15 0.34 -14.94
C VAL A 247 -9.62 0.69 -15.15
N PRO A 248 -9.96 1.50 -16.17
CA PRO A 248 -11.34 1.81 -16.50
C PRO A 248 -12.15 0.54 -16.81
N ALA A 249 -13.40 0.48 -16.33
CA ALA A 249 -14.32 -0.64 -16.61
C ALA A 249 -14.48 -0.93 -18.10
N ALA A 250 -14.41 0.11 -18.94
CA ALA A 250 -14.53 -0.03 -20.39
C ALA A 250 -13.39 -0.86 -21.01
N ASN A 251 -12.21 -0.90 -20.37
CA ASN A 251 -11.01 -1.56 -20.89
C ASN A 251 -10.90 -3.02 -20.41
N ILE A 252 -11.70 -3.42 -19.41
CA ILE A 252 -11.81 -4.82 -18.99
C ILE A 252 -12.50 -5.62 -20.11
N ALA A 253 -11.79 -6.60 -20.67
CA ALA A 253 -12.18 -7.29 -21.90
C ALA A 253 -12.46 -8.79 -21.72
N THR A 254 -12.30 -9.33 -20.51
CA THR A 254 -12.53 -10.74 -20.22
C THR A 254 -13.37 -10.93 -18.96
N SER A 255 -13.83 -12.17 -18.73
CA SER A 255 -14.25 -12.61 -17.40
C SER A 255 -13.07 -12.57 -16.42
N THR A 256 -13.39 -12.56 -15.12
CA THR A 256 -12.40 -12.66 -14.04
C THR A 256 -12.07 -14.11 -13.73
N CYS A 257 -10.79 -14.40 -13.52
CA CYS A 257 -10.30 -15.70 -13.07
C CYS A 257 -9.70 -15.55 -11.67
N LEU A 258 -10.23 -16.26 -10.67
CA LEU A 258 -9.55 -16.44 -9.39
C LEU A 258 -8.40 -17.42 -9.61
N ALA A 259 -7.16 -16.94 -9.59
CA ALA A 259 -5.98 -17.74 -9.96
C ALA A 259 -5.32 -18.41 -8.76
N HIS A 260 -5.28 -17.74 -7.61
CA HIS A 260 -4.70 -18.30 -6.40
C HIS A 260 -5.35 -17.76 -5.13
N THR A 261 -5.33 -18.55 -4.07
CA THR A 261 -5.77 -18.16 -2.72
C THR A 261 -4.75 -18.65 -1.71
N VAL A 262 -4.37 -17.78 -0.79
CA VAL A 262 -3.49 -18.08 0.34
C VAL A 262 -4.23 -17.85 1.65
N ASN A 263 -3.83 -18.58 2.69
CA ASN A 263 -4.37 -18.41 4.04
C ASN A 263 -3.22 -18.23 5.02
N ILE A 264 -3.34 -17.26 5.93
CA ILE A 264 -2.29 -16.93 6.89
C ILE A 264 -1.93 -18.11 7.79
N ALA A 265 -2.85 -19.05 8.03
CA ALA A 265 -2.58 -20.25 8.83
C ALA A 265 -1.66 -21.26 8.12
N THR A 266 -1.64 -21.28 6.78
CA THR A 266 -0.87 -22.26 5.99
C THR A 266 0.42 -21.70 5.40
N LEU A 267 0.55 -20.37 5.34
CA LEU A 267 1.76 -19.71 4.86
C LEU A 267 2.98 -20.04 5.74
N LYS A 268 4.14 -20.17 5.10
CA LYS A 268 5.39 -20.57 5.75
C LYS A 268 6.26 -19.34 6.02
N LYS A 269 6.91 -19.34 7.18
CA LYS A 269 7.97 -18.37 7.47
C LYS A 269 9.12 -18.55 6.50
N SER A 270 9.71 -17.46 6.02
CA SER A 270 10.99 -17.53 5.32
C SER A 270 12.03 -18.13 6.25
N ILE A 271 12.90 -19.01 5.72
CA ILE A 271 14.06 -19.48 6.46
C ILE A 271 15.03 -18.29 6.52
N GLU A 272 14.94 -17.48 7.57
CA GLU A 272 16.05 -16.62 7.93
C GLU A 272 17.21 -17.55 8.31
N SER A 273 18.27 -17.57 7.50
CA SER A 273 19.56 -18.06 7.97
C SER A 273 19.93 -17.17 9.15
N ASP A 274 19.87 -17.73 10.36
CA ASP A 274 20.37 -17.12 11.60
C ASP A 274 21.85 -16.76 11.45
N MET A 275 22.13 -15.59 10.86
CA MET A 275 23.41 -14.91 10.98
C MET A 275 23.30 -13.97 12.18
N ASN A 276 23.24 -14.52 13.38
CA ASN A 276 23.70 -13.84 14.59
C ASN A 276 23.93 -14.82 15.76
N GLY A 277 25.22 -14.99 16.09
CA GLY A 277 25.74 -15.66 17.29
C GLY A 277 26.93 -16.55 16.93
N THR A 278 28.16 -16.40 17.41
CA THR A 278 28.74 -15.67 18.54
C THR A 278 30.27 -15.58 18.29
N GLY A 279 30.91 -14.51 18.74
CA GLY A 279 32.26 -14.14 18.30
C GLY A 279 33.43 -14.97 18.81
N SER A 280 34.58 -14.68 18.22
CA SER A 280 35.87 -14.62 18.91
C SER A 280 36.79 -13.67 18.15
N SER A 281 37.12 -12.57 18.82
CA SER A 281 38.23 -11.70 18.46
C SER A 281 39.50 -12.51 18.28
N SER A 282 40.22 -12.28 17.18
CA SER A 282 41.67 -12.41 17.15
C SER A 282 42.23 -11.46 16.10
N ASN A 283 43.04 -10.53 16.60
CA ASN A 283 43.97 -9.69 15.87
C ASN A 283 44.75 -10.49 14.81
N ASN A 284 44.94 -9.89 13.63
CA ASN A 284 46.30 -9.74 13.09
C ASN A 284 46.36 -8.63 12.03
N ASN A 285 47.32 -7.73 12.24
CA ASN A 285 47.79 -6.73 11.28
C ASN A 285 48.49 -7.39 10.08
N ASN A 286 48.33 -6.83 8.87
CA ASN A 286 49.43 -6.20 8.11
C ASN A 286 49.05 -5.76 6.67
N ASN A 287 49.31 -4.47 6.41
CA ASN A 287 49.90 -3.82 5.22
C ASN A 287 49.38 -3.99 3.78
N ASN A 288 49.05 -2.80 3.21
CA ASN A 288 49.37 -2.24 1.88
C ASN A 288 49.12 -3.05 0.59
N ASN A 289 48.20 -2.56 -0.25
CA ASN A 289 48.53 -1.78 -1.45
C ASN A 289 47.27 -1.32 -2.21
N GLY A 290 47.38 -0.17 -2.88
CA GLY A 290 46.32 0.42 -3.69
C GLY A 290 46.00 -0.36 -4.97
N GLY A 291 44.75 -0.25 -5.38
CA GLY A 291 44.22 -0.74 -6.65
C GLY A 291 42.75 -0.35 -6.74
N GLU A 292 42.39 0.36 -7.80
CA GLU A 292 41.03 0.76 -8.15
C GLU A 292 40.09 -0.45 -8.14
N VAL A 293 38.90 -0.31 -7.54
CA VAL A 293 37.85 -1.33 -7.60
C VAL A 293 36.61 -0.68 -8.20
N GLU A 294 36.40 -0.99 -9.48
CA GLU A 294 35.11 -0.88 -10.16
C GLU A 294 34.06 -1.67 -9.37
N GLY A 295 32.96 -1.01 -9.01
CA GLY A 295 31.87 -1.62 -8.25
C GLY A 295 31.08 -2.60 -9.10
N GLU A 296 31.51 -3.86 -9.15
CA GLU A 296 30.66 -4.99 -9.54
C GLU A 296 29.57 -5.18 -8.46
N THR A 297 28.35 -4.72 -8.75
CA THR A 297 27.11 -5.22 -8.15
C THR A 297 26.91 -6.67 -8.57
N ALA A 298 27.64 -7.59 -7.93
CA ALA A 298 27.47 -9.02 -8.10
C ALA A 298 26.21 -9.50 -7.35
N LYS A 299 25.18 -9.82 -8.15
CA LYS A 299 24.09 -10.79 -7.90
C LYS A 299 24.18 -11.56 -6.57
N LYS A 300 23.32 -11.21 -5.61
CA LYS A 300 22.72 -12.21 -4.71
C LYS A 300 21.32 -12.51 -5.22
N MET A 301 21.19 -13.60 -5.96
CA MET A 301 19.90 -14.14 -6.40
C MET A 301 19.63 -15.44 -5.64
N SER A 302 18.40 -15.52 -5.12
CA SER A 302 17.59 -16.72 -4.89
C SER A 302 18.07 -17.79 -3.92
N GLY A 303 17.62 -17.66 -2.66
CA GLY A 303 16.84 -18.77 -2.10
C GLY A 303 15.40 -18.64 -2.61
N GLN A 304 14.78 -19.74 -3.02
CA GLN A 304 13.36 -19.76 -3.37
C GLN A 304 12.55 -19.42 -2.11
N ASP A 305 11.68 -18.41 -2.15
CA ASP A 305 10.80 -18.18 -1.01
C ASP A 305 9.83 -19.36 -0.90
N LEU A 306 9.56 -19.81 0.32
CA LEU A 306 8.70 -20.96 0.56
C LEU A 306 7.25 -20.75 0.13
N ASN A 307 6.88 -19.51 -0.16
CA ASN A 307 5.55 -19.11 -0.59
C ASN A 307 5.53 -18.63 -2.06
N ASP A 308 6.64 -18.78 -2.80
CA ASP A 308 6.62 -18.62 -4.26
C ASP A 308 5.59 -19.57 -4.87
N TYR A 309 4.82 -19.09 -5.85
CA TYR A 309 3.76 -19.88 -6.47
C TYR A 309 3.74 -19.74 -7.98
N THR A 310 3.27 -20.81 -8.62
CA THR A 310 2.95 -20.86 -10.04
C THR A 310 1.55 -21.40 -10.18
N VAL A 311 0.66 -20.66 -10.84
CA VAL A 311 -0.76 -21.02 -10.98
C VAL A 311 -1.25 -20.80 -12.40
N PRO A 312 -2.08 -21.71 -12.94
CA PRO A 312 -2.75 -21.47 -14.21
C PRO A 312 -3.88 -20.46 -14.04
N PHE A 313 -4.20 -19.74 -15.11
CA PHE A 313 -5.43 -18.96 -15.20
C PHE A 313 -6.13 -19.21 -16.54
N SER A 314 -7.45 -19.02 -16.56
CA SER A 314 -8.28 -19.14 -17.76
C SER A 314 -9.49 -18.22 -17.66
N MET A 315 -9.73 -17.47 -18.72
CA MET A 315 -10.80 -16.48 -18.80
C MET A 315 -11.37 -16.40 -20.22
N ARG A 316 -12.60 -15.91 -20.37
CA ARG A 316 -13.26 -15.76 -21.67
C ARG A 316 -13.35 -14.30 -22.06
N ALA A 317 -13.07 -13.98 -23.32
CA ALA A 317 -13.28 -12.65 -23.85
C ALA A 317 -14.78 -12.29 -23.82
N SER A 318 -15.11 -11.10 -23.30
CA SER A 318 -16.50 -10.62 -23.22
C SER A 318 -17.03 -10.07 -24.54
N ARG A 319 -16.12 -9.72 -25.45
CA ARG A 319 -16.37 -9.14 -26.77
C ARG A 319 -15.17 -9.42 -27.69
N ASP A 320 -15.34 -9.18 -28.98
CA ASP A 320 -14.22 -9.13 -29.92
C ASP A 320 -13.25 -8.03 -29.46
N THR A 321 -11.99 -8.39 -29.25
CA THR A 321 -11.03 -7.53 -28.56
C THR A 321 -9.59 -7.91 -28.89
N THR A 322 -8.64 -7.08 -28.46
CA THR A 322 -7.23 -7.43 -28.40
C THR A 322 -6.71 -7.10 -27.00
N VAL A 323 -6.30 -8.13 -26.27
CA VAL A 323 -5.78 -7.97 -24.91
C VAL A 323 -4.31 -7.56 -25.00
N ASN A 324 -3.98 -6.41 -24.40
CA ASN A 324 -2.63 -5.86 -24.37
C ASN A 324 -2.02 -5.95 -22.97
N TYR A 325 -2.86 -6.04 -21.94
CA TYR A 325 -2.43 -6.08 -20.55
C TYR A 325 -3.15 -7.20 -19.81
N LEU A 326 -2.48 -7.80 -18.84
CA LEU A 326 -3.15 -8.55 -17.76
C LEU A 326 -3.16 -7.68 -16.51
N THR A 327 -4.28 -7.69 -15.81
CA THR A 327 -4.45 -6.92 -14.56
C THR A 327 -4.83 -7.84 -13.42
N PHE A 328 -4.22 -7.60 -12.27
CA PHE A 328 -4.32 -8.39 -11.06
C PHE A 328 -5.02 -7.59 -9.97
N PHE A 329 -6.01 -8.22 -9.35
CA PHE A 329 -6.75 -7.69 -8.21
C PHE A 329 -6.57 -8.60 -7.03
N VAL A 330 -6.47 -8.03 -5.83
CA VAL A 330 -6.35 -8.79 -4.58
C VAL A 330 -7.59 -8.55 -3.72
N ASP A 331 -8.16 -9.62 -3.20
CA ASP A 331 -9.20 -9.57 -2.18
C ASP A 331 -8.65 -9.97 -0.80
N ALA A 332 -9.47 -9.78 0.24
CA ALA A 332 -9.21 -10.39 1.53
C ALA A 332 -10.49 -10.96 2.15
N THR A 333 -10.33 -12.02 2.92
CA THR A 333 -11.41 -12.70 3.63
C THR A 333 -11.09 -12.81 5.10
N PHE A 334 -12.12 -12.83 5.93
CA PHE A 334 -12.00 -13.21 7.33
C PHE A 334 -13.08 -14.22 7.69
N THR A 335 -12.67 -15.34 8.26
CA THR A 335 -13.55 -16.40 8.74
C THR A 335 -13.23 -16.79 10.17
N ASN A 336 -14.17 -16.55 11.08
CA ASN A 336 -14.05 -16.98 12.47
C ASN A 336 -15.04 -18.11 12.77
N PRO A 337 -14.57 -19.36 12.94
CA PRO A 337 -15.45 -20.49 13.29
C PRO A 337 -16.20 -20.27 14.61
N ASN A 338 -15.60 -19.55 15.56
CA ASN A 338 -16.17 -19.28 16.88
C ASN A 338 -17.19 -18.12 16.86
N ASP A 339 -17.19 -17.31 15.80
CA ASP A 339 -18.10 -16.19 15.63
C ASP A 339 -18.41 -15.94 14.14
N PRO A 340 -19.22 -16.80 13.49
CA PRO A 340 -19.49 -16.69 12.06
C PRO A 340 -20.17 -15.38 11.65
N GLY A 341 -20.82 -14.69 12.59
CA GLY A 341 -21.46 -13.39 12.36
C GLY A 341 -20.47 -12.24 12.16
N ALA A 342 -19.19 -12.44 12.52
CA ALA A 342 -18.13 -11.47 12.28
C ALA A 342 -17.43 -11.64 10.92
N ASN A 343 -17.72 -12.72 10.18
CA ASN A 343 -17.09 -12.99 8.89
C ASN A 343 -17.34 -11.87 7.88
N PHE A 344 -16.34 -11.59 7.04
CA PHE A 344 -16.48 -10.60 5.98
C PHE A 344 -15.59 -10.94 4.78
N VAL A 345 -15.89 -10.30 3.65
CA VAL A 345 -15.08 -10.33 2.44
C VAL A 345 -14.86 -8.89 1.97
N LEU A 346 -13.59 -8.53 1.83
CA LEU A 346 -13.13 -7.33 1.16
C LEU A 346 -12.93 -7.69 -0.31
N GLY A 347 -14.04 -7.75 -1.04
CA GLY A 347 -14.07 -8.26 -2.41
C GLY A 347 -13.55 -7.27 -3.44
N ILE A 348 -13.33 -7.78 -4.65
CA ILE A 348 -12.90 -7.00 -5.80
C ILE A 348 -14.07 -6.64 -6.72
N ARG A 349 -13.89 -5.55 -7.46
CA ARG A 349 -14.77 -5.10 -8.53
C ARG A 349 -13.91 -4.51 -9.66
N PRO A 350 -13.50 -5.32 -10.65
CA PRO A 350 -12.78 -4.81 -11.82
C PRO A 350 -13.53 -3.65 -12.48
N GLY A 351 -12.83 -2.54 -12.72
CA GLY A 351 -13.42 -1.30 -13.24
C GLY A 351 -14.22 -0.47 -12.25
N GLY A 352 -14.28 -0.88 -10.98
CA GLY A 352 -14.91 -0.14 -9.89
C GLY A 352 -13.90 0.27 -8.81
N SER A 353 -14.42 0.75 -7.68
CA SER A 353 -13.59 1.04 -6.51
C SER A 353 -13.18 -0.26 -5.81
N ASN A 354 -11.88 -0.45 -5.61
CA ASN A 354 -11.28 -1.54 -4.85
C ASN A 354 -10.55 -0.99 -3.61
N LEU A 355 -10.24 -1.85 -2.63
CA LEU A 355 -9.50 -1.46 -1.43
C LEU A 355 -8.02 -1.22 -1.71
N TRP A 356 -7.45 -2.08 -2.56
CA TRP A 356 -6.10 -1.95 -3.08
C TRP A 356 -6.19 -1.59 -4.56
N THR A 357 -5.26 -0.74 -5.01
CA THR A 357 -5.14 -0.40 -6.43
C THR A 357 -4.62 -1.63 -7.16
N GLU A 358 -5.27 -1.98 -8.25
CA GLU A 358 -4.87 -3.09 -9.11
C GLU A 358 -3.51 -2.86 -9.78
N THR A 359 -2.84 -3.97 -10.11
CA THR A 359 -1.56 -3.96 -10.82
C THR A 359 -1.69 -4.54 -12.21
N SER A 360 -0.95 -4.00 -13.18
CA SER A 360 -1.03 -4.39 -14.59
C SER A 360 0.35 -4.69 -15.15
N VAL A 361 0.39 -5.65 -16.09
CA VAL A 361 1.58 -5.98 -16.86
C VAL A 361 1.27 -5.93 -18.35
N GLY A 362 2.12 -5.25 -19.11
CA GLY A 362 1.99 -5.12 -20.57
C GLY A 362 2.51 -6.36 -21.29
N LEU A 363 1.64 -7.03 -22.03
CA LEU A 363 2.01 -8.22 -22.82
C LEU A 363 2.98 -7.83 -23.95
N PRO A 364 4.09 -8.57 -24.15
CA PRO A 364 5.01 -8.29 -25.24
C PRO A 364 4.37 -8.39 -26.62
N GLU A 365 3.45 -9.34 -26.79
CA GLU A 365 2.63 -9.50 -27.99
C GLU A 365 1.14 -9.41 -27.64
N PRO A 366 0.37 -8.52 -28.29
CA PRO A 366 -1.07 -8.41 -28.11
C PRO A 366 -1.80 -9.70 -28.49
N LEU A 367 -2.86 -10.03 -27.75
CA LEU A 367 -3.63 -11.26 -27.93
C LEU A 367 -5.02 -10.97 -28.52
N PRO A 368 -5.23 -11.13 -29.83
CA PRO A 368 -6.53 -10.92 -30.47
C PRO A 368 -7.48 -12.08 -30.16
N LEU A 369 -8.70 -11.77 -29.74
CA LEU A 369 -9.71 -12.73 -29.28
C LEU A 369 -11.08 -12.39 -29.86
N ARG A 370 -11.84 -13.42 -30.25
CA ARG A 370 -13.29 -13.29 -30.50
C ARG A 370 -14.07 -13.33 -29.19
N ALA A 371 -15.28 -12.77 -29.19
CA ALA A 371 -16.21 -12.91 -28.08
C ALA A 371 -16.41 -14.39 -27.71
N GLY A 372 -16.26 -14.72 -26.43
CA GLY A 372 -16.36 -16.08 -25.89
C GLY A 372 -15.10 -16.94 -26.02
N GLU A 373 -14.10 -16.52 -26.80
CA GLU A 373 -12.81 -17.20 -26.95
C GLU A 373 -12.06 -17.22 -25.61
N THR A 374 -11.35 -18.32 -25.35
CA THR A 374 -10.58 -18.47 -24.12
C THR A 374 -9.19 -17.83 -24.28
N LEU A 375 -8.81 -17.05 -23.28
CA LEU A 375 -7.42 -16.70 -23.00
C LEU A 375 -6.99 -17.55 -21.79
N SER A 376 -5.90 -18.29 -21.94
CA SER A 376 -5.34 -19.11 -20.87
C SER A 376 -3.86 -18.85 -20.68
N GLY A 377 -3.33 -19.19 -19.52
CA GLY A 377 -1.95 -18.90 -19.22
C GLY A 377 -1.51 -19.40 -17.85
N GLU A 378 -0.33 -18.95 -17.46
CA GLU A 378 0.30 -19.26 -16.19
C GLU A 378 0.88 -17.97 -15.59
N LEU A 379 0.62 -17.77 -14.31
CA LEU A 379 1.20 -16.72 -13.48
C LEU A 379 2.17 -17.36 -12.51
N ARG A 380 3.43 -16.92 -12.54
CA ARG A 380 4.44 -17.28 -11.55
C ARG A 380 4.90 -16.03 -10.81
N VAL A 381 4.87 -16.10 -9.48
CA VAL A 381 5.30 -15.03 -8.58
C VAL A 381 6.46 -15.55 -7.74
N ARG A 382 7.55 -14.79 -7.70
CA ARG A 382 8.71 -15.06 -6.87
C ARG A 382 9.08 -13.86 -6.03
N VAL A 383 9.14 -14.01 -4.71
CA VAL A 383 9.60 -12.94 -3.83
C VAL A 383 11.11 -12.77 -3.99
N VAL A 384 11.54 -11.55 -4.33
CA VAL A 384 12.96 -11.23 -4.56
C VAL A 384 13.59 -10.62 -3.31
N ASP A 385 12.90 -9.63 -2.72
CA ASP A 385 13.29 -8.99 -1.46
C ASP A 385 12.04 -8.64 -0.68
N ARG A 386 11.77 -9.43 0.36
CA ARG A 386 10.55 -9.29 1.15
C ARG A 386 10.51 -7.99 1.95
N ARG A 387 11.66 -7.48 2.41
CA ARG A 387 11.73 -6.21 3.19
C ARG A 387 11.34 -5.01 2.36
N ARG A 388 11.55 -5.08 1.05
CA ARG A 388 11.19 -4.03 0.08
C ARG A 388 9.90 -4.35 -0.68
N GLY A 389 9.22 -5.42 -0.31
CA GLY A 389 8.07 -5.95 -1.04
C GLY A 389 8.33 -6.23 -2.52
N ALA A 390 9.57 -6.56 -2.88
CA ALA A 390 9.99 -6.77 -4.25
C ALA A 390 9.66 -8.18 -4.73
N ALA A 391 9.07 -8.29 -5.92
CA ALA A 391 8.70 -9.56 -6.54
C ALA A 391 9.04 -9.58 -8.04
N ALA A 392 9.42 -10.75 -8.52
CA ALA A 392 9.48 -11.07 -9.94
C ALA A 392 8.18 -11.75 -10.34
N VAL A 393 7.54 -11.25 -11.40
CA VAL A 393 6.28 -11.75 -11.93
C VAL A 393 6.53 -12.25 -13.33
N ASP A 394 6.43 -13.56 -13.54
CA ASP A 394 6.59 -14.20 -14.83
C ASP A 394 5.21 -14.63 -15.34
N ILE A 395 4.86 -14.24 -16.56
CA ILE A 395 3.57 -14.54 -17.20
C ILE A 395 3.82 -15.31 -18.50
N THR A 396 2.98 -16.31 -18.75
CA THR A 396 2.72 -16.82 -20.09
C THR A 396 1.24 -16.75 -20.38
N ALA A 397 0.82 -16.26 -21.54
CA ALA A 397 -0.57 -16.14 -21.95
C ALA A 397 -0.73 -16.51 -23.43
N ARG A 398 -1.83 -17.19 -23.76
CA ARG A 398 -2.12 -17.68 -25.10
C ARG A 398 -3.61 -17.62 -25.45
N THR A 399 -3.88 -17.50 -26.75
CA THR A 399 -5.22 -17.58 -27.33
C THR A 399 -5.56 -19.00 -27.76
N ASP A 400 -6.86 -19.32 -27.86
CA ASP A 400 -7.32 -20.59 -28.44
C ASP A 400 -7.19 -20.61 -29.98
N GLY A 401 -7.04 -19.46 -30.63
CA GLY A 401 -6.80 -19.33 -32.06
C GLY A 401 -8.03 -19.00 -32.90
N GLY A 402 -9.08 -18.45 -32.30
CA GLY A 402 -10.30 -18.00 -32.98
C GLY A 402 -10.07 -16.80 -33.90
N VAL A 403 -9.10 -15.93 -33.57
CA VAL A 403 -8.56 -14.92 -34.49
C VAL A 403 -7.20 -15.34 -35.04
N ALA A 404 -6.24 -15.52 -34.14
CA ALA A 404 -4.89 -16.01 -34.44
C ALA A 404 -4.39 -16.77 -33.22
N LYS A 405 -3.63 -17.86 -33.44
CA LYS A 405 -3.02 -18.62 -32.36
C LYS A 405 -1.71 -17.93 -31.96
N VAL A 406 -1.73 -17.25 -30.83
CA VAL A 406 -0.62 -16.44 -30.31
C VAL A 406 -0.31 -16.91 -28.88
N GLU A 407 0.97 -17.01 -28.55
CA GLU A 407 1.46 -17.25 -27.19
C GLU A 407 2.55 -16.22 -26.91
N THR A 408 2.46 -15.56 -25.75
CA THR A 408 3.37 -14.51 -25.32
C THR A 408 3.82 -14.76 -23.89
N SER A 409 5.08 -14.46 -23.60
CA SER A 409 5.65 -14.59 -22.26
C SER A 409 6.45 -13.34 -21.91
N GLY A 410 6.32 -12.90 -20.66
CA GLY A 410 7.01 -11.72 -20.14
C GLY A 410 7.42 -11.88 -18.69
N SER A 411 8.51 -11.21 -18.32
CA SER A 411 9.02 -11.15 -16.95
C SER A 411 9.03 -9.70 -16.50
N TYR A 412 8.43 -9.45 -15.35
CA TYR A 412 8.23 -8.11 -14.79
C TYR A 412 8.78 -8.05 -13.37
N VAL A 413 9.14 -6.86 -12.93
CA VAL A 413 9.58 -6.60 -11.55
C VAL A 413 8.61 -5.64 -10.90
N TYR A 414 8.14 -6.00 -9.72
CA TYR A 414 7.39 -5.14 -8.82
C TYR A 414 8.26 -4.81 -7.62
N GLN A 415 8.17 -3.57 -7.13
CA GLN A 415 8.69 -3.20 -5.83
C GLN A 415 7.69 -2.29 -5.13
N HIS A 416 7.39 -2.58 -3.86
CA HIS A 416 6.58 -1.69 -3.06
C HIS A 416 7.34 -0.37 -2.83
N CYS A 417 6.67 0.76 -3.09
CA CYS A 417 7.26 2.10 -3.04
C CYS A 417 7.17 2.73 -1.67
#